data_AF-A0AAF0MJV2-F1
#
_entry.id   AF-A0AAF0MJV2-F1
#
_cell.length_a   1.000
_cell.length_b   1.000
_cell.length_c   1.000
_cell.angle_alpha   90.00
_cell.angle_beta   90.00
_cell.angle_gamma   90.00
#
_symmetry.space_group_name_H-M   'P 1'
#
loop_
_entity.id
_entity.type
_entity.pdbx_description
1 polymer ?
#
loop_
_entity_poly.entity_id
_entity_poly.type
_entity_poly.pdbx_seq_one_letter_code
_entity_poly.pdbx_strand_id
1 'polypeptide(L)'
;MAKSLGTVTPTSTALSGDPSSSTSIALQLDKTDSATLAAATRKALKKRMAIVLNGEVLSAPQVMEPLTTGEVILAFGSSSAARQVNDELHARKTP
;
A
#
# COMPACT_ATOMS: atom_id res chain seq x y z
N MET A 1 -9.97 14.60 -13.34
CA MET A 1 -9.90 14.31 -11.89
C MET A 1 -9.83 12.81 -11.70
N ALA A 2 -8.80 12.31 -11.00
CA ALA A 2 -8.71 10.89 -10.70
C ALA A 2 -9.78 10.53 -9.66
N LYS A 3 -10.63 9.54 -9.96
CA LYS A 3 -11.63 9.06 -9.00
C LYS A 3 -10.92 8.19 -7.96
N SER A 4 -10.97 8.58 -6.69
CA SER A 4 -10.53 7.70 -5.61
C SER A 4 -11.35 6.40 -5.64
N LEU A 5 -10.66 5.27 -5.61
CA LEU A 5 -11.28 3.94 -5.63
C LEU A 5 -11.61 3.43 -4.22
N GLY A 6 -10.99 4.03 -3.20
CA GLY A 6 -11.15 3.69 -1.79
C GLY A 6 -10.00 4.27 -0.94
N THR A 7 -10.17 4.25 0.36
CA THR A 7 -9.14 4.57 1.35
C THR A 7 -9.03 3.38 2.29
N VAL A 8 -7.80 3.02 2.66
CA VAL A 8 -7.50 1.93 3.60
C VAL A 8 -6.53 2.41 4.66
N THR A 9 -6.65 1.90 5.87
CA THR A 9 -5.77 2.23 6.99
C THR A 9 -5.06 0.96 7.45
N PRO A 10 -3.77 0.78 7.15
CA PRO A 10 -3.06 -0.42 7.57
C PRO A 10 -3.01 -0.55 9.09
N THR A 11 -3.42 -1.73 9.58
CA THR A 11 -3.33 -2.11 10.99
C THR A 11 -1.91 -2.44 11.40
N SER A 12 -1.04 -2.79 10.45
CA SER A 12 0.40 -2.95 10.66
C SER A 12 1.20 -2.65 9.42
N THR A 13 2.43 -2.19 9.63
CA THR A 13 3.40 -1.85 8.60
C THR A 13 4.75 -2.40 9.03
N ALA A 14 5.48 -3.05 8.13
CA ALA A 14 6.82 -3.54 8.39
C ALA A 14 7.65 -3.56 7.11
N LEU A 15 8.96 -3.39 7.23
CA LEU A 15 9.87 -3.66 6.11
C LEU A 15 9.85 -5.16 5.79
N SER A 16 9.71 -5.49 4.51
CA SER A 16 9.66 -6.86 4.02
C SER A 16 11.08 -7.33 3.73
N GLY A 17 11.68 -8.07 4.66
CA GLY A 17 13.05 -8.59 4.55
C GLY A 17 14.03 -7.90 5.51
N ASP A 18 15.32 -7.87 5.15
CA ASP A 18 16.35 -7.25 5.99
C ASP A 18 16.10 -5.73 6.09
N PRO A 19 15.94 -5.15 7.29
CA PRO A 19 15.65 -3.74 7.45
C PRO A 19 16.67 -2.82 6.74
N SER A 20 17.95 -3.21 6.68
CA SER A 20 19.04 -2.40 6.12
C SER A 20 19.01 -2.30 4.60
N SER A 21 18.47 -3.30 3.92
CA SER A 21 18.47 -3.40 2.45
C SER A 21 17.08 -3.59 1.84
N SER A 22 16.04 -3.77 2.67
CA SER A 22 14.69 -3.99 2.20
C SER A 22 14.20 -2.78 1.40
N THR A 23 13.78 -3.06 0.18
CA THR A 23 13.17 -2.11 -0.73
C THR A 23 11.64 -2.23 -0.71
N SER A 24 11.08 -3.02 0.19
CA SER A 24 9.65 -3.32 0.20
C SER A 24 9.05 -3.16 1.58
N ILE A 25 7.79 -2.74 1.66
CA ILE A 25 7.02 -2.72 2.91
C ILE A 25 5.83 -3.67 2.78
N ALA A 26 5.58 -4.45 3.82
CA ALA A 26 4.37 -5.22 4.00
C ALA A 26 3.38 -4.41 4.84
N LEU A 27 2.16 -4.26 4.32
CA LEU A 27 1.03 -3.62 4.96
C LEU A 27 0.01 -4.70 5.29
N GLN A 28 -0.40 -4.75 6.55
CA GLN A 28 -1.51 -5.59 6.99
C GLN A 28 -2.75 -4.72 7.14
N LEU A 29 -3.85 -5.13 6.52
CA LEU A 29 -5.15 -4.47 6.58
C LEU A 29 -6.10 -5.27 7.48
N ASP A 30 -7.07 -4.59 8.09
CA ASP A 30 -8.18 -5.30 8.74
C ASP A 30 -9.14 -5.90 7.70
N LYS A 31 -10.20 -6.57 8.18
CA LYS A 31 -11.22 -7.17 7.28
C LYS A 31 -11.98 -6.14 6.46
N THR A 32 -12.25 -4.96 7.01
CA THR A 32 -13.02 -3.88 6.36
C THR A 32 -12.22 -3.23 5.24
N ASP A 33 -10.96 -2.92 5.52
CA ASP A 33 -10.01 -2.32 4.59
C ASP A 33 -9.56 -3.34 3.54
N SER A 34 -9.38 -4.60 3.90
CA SER A 34 -9.17 -5.69 2.94
C SER A 34 -10.34 -5.81 1.95
N ALA A 35 -11.59 -5.73 2.43
CA ALA A 35 -12.76 -5.74 1.56
C ALA A 35 -12.82 -4.50 0.64
N THR A 36 -12.46 -3.33 1.16
CA THR A 36 -12.37 -2.08 0.38
C THR A 36 -11.31 -2.19 -0.71
N LEU A 37 -10.12 -2.70 -0.37
CA LEU A 37 -9.04 -2.93 -1.34
C LEU A 37 -9.44 -3.97 -2.39
N ALA A 38 -10.08 -5.07 -1.98
CA ALA A 38 -10.57 -6.09 -2.90
C ALA A 38 -11.59 -5.50 -3.89
N ALA A 39 -12.49 -4.64 -3.42
CA ALA A 39 -13.46 -3.96 -4.29
C ALA A 39 -12.78 -2.95 -5.24
N ALA A 40 -11.78 -2.20 -4.76
CA ALA A 40 -11.01 -1.25 -5.55
C ALA A 40 -10.21 -1.96 -6.65
N THR A 41 -9.47 -3.02 -6.30
CA THR A 41 -8.67 -3.82 -7.24
C THR A 41 -9.55 -4.54 -8.26
N ARG A 42 -10.72 -5.08 -7.88
CA ARG A 42 -11.71 -5.62 -8.84
C ARG A 42 -12.14 -4.59 -9.90
N LYS A 43 -12.39 -3.35 -9.49
CA LYS A 43 -12.78 -2.26 -10.41
C LYS A 43 -11.62 -1.79 -11.29
N ALA A 44 -10.39 -1.97 -10.82
CA ALA A 44 -9.16 -1.55 -11.49
C ALA A 44 -8.44 -2.69 -12.24
N LEU A 45 -9.09 -3.85 -12.43
CA LEU A 45 -8.49 -4.98 -13.16
C LEU A 45 -7.92 -4.54 -14.51
N LYS A 46 -6.68 -4.97 -14.77
CA LYS A 46 -5.86 -4.63 -15.94
C LYS A 46 -5.50 -3.15 -16.08
N LYS A 47 -5.79 -2.31 -15.08
CA LYS A 47 -5.45 -0.88 -15.05
C LYS A 47 -4.35 -0.60 -14.02
N ARG A 48 -3.71 0.56 -14.14
CA ARG A 48 -2.80 1.07 -13.11
C ARG A 48 -3.59 1.70 -11.99
N MET A 49 -3.31 1.29 -10.77
CA MET A 49 -3.89 1.84 -9.56
C MET A 49 -2.82 2.62 -8.81
N ALA A 50 -2.98 3.94 -8.73
CA ALA A 50 -2.06 4.77 -7.96
C ALA A 50 -2.34 4.60 -6.46
N ILE A 51 -1.28 4.36 -5.71
CA ILE A 51 -1.25 4.35 -4.25
C ILE A 51 -0.71 5.70 -3.83
N VAL A 52 -1.54 6.44 -3.11
CA VAL A 52 -1.28 7.84 -2.77
C VAL A 52 -1.13 7.97 -1.27
N LEU A 53 -0.05 8.63 -0.83
CA LEU A 53 0.17 9.04 0.55
C LEU A 53 0.40 10.56 0.54
N ASN A 54 -0.37 11.30 1.33
CA ASN A 54 -0.29 12.76 1.43
C ASN A 54 -0.39 13.53 0.10
N GLY A 55 -1.12 12.98 -0.87
CA GLY A 55 -1.25 13.59 -2.20
C GLY A 55 -0.11 13.25 -3.16
N GLU A 56 0.93 12.56 -2.70
CA GLU A 56 2.01 12.04 -3.53
C GLU A 56 1.75 10.60 -3.95
N VAL A 57 1.99 10.29 -5.22
CA VAL A 57 1.88 8.92 -5.74
C VAL A 57 3.13 8.15 -5.32
N LEU A 58 2.97 7.23 -4.39
CA LEU A 58 4.05 6.35 -3.93
C LEU A 58 4.38 5.27 -4.97
N SER A 59 3.35 4.69 -5.58
CA SER A 59 3.48 3.64 -6.57
C SER A 59 2.22 3.58 -7.43
N ALA A 60 2.32 3.07 -8.65
CA ALA A 60 1.17 2.91 -9.54
C ALA A 60 1.18 1.54 -10.24
N PRO A 61 1.14 0.44 -9.47
CA PRO A 61 1.19 -0.90 -10.02
C PRO A 61 -0.01 -1.19 -10.92
N GLN A 62 0.19 -2.09 -11.89
CA GLN A 62 -0.91 -2.64 -12.67
C GLN A 62 -1.60 -3.73 -11.86
N VAL A 63 -2.92 -3.64 -11.73
CA VAL A 63 -3.72 -4.64 -11.03
C VAL A 63 -3.99 -5.81 -11.96
N MET A 64 -3.36 -6.95 -11.66
CA MET A 64 -3.54 -8.18 -12.42
C MET A 64 -4.71 -9.01 -11.88
N GLU A 65 -4.88 -9.00 -10.57
CA GLU A 65 -5.92 -9.76 -9.86
C GLU A 65 -6.43 -8.98 -8.63
N PRO A 66 -7.63 -9.31 -8.12
CA PRO A 66 -8.13 -8.73 -6.89
C PRO A 66 -7.29 -9.15 -5.68
N LEU A 67 -6.88 -8.17 -4.87
CA LEU A 67 -6.19 -8.44 -3.61
C LEU A 67 -7.21 -8.73 -2.52
N THR A 68 -7.34 -10.00 -2.12
CA THR A 68 -8.33 -10.46 -1.11
C THR A 68 -7.71 -10.91 0.21
N THR A 69 -6.39 -10.99 0.28
CA THR A 69 -5.66 -11.59 1.41
C THR A 69 -5.44 -10.64 2.59
N GLY A 70 -5.76 -9.34 2.44
CA GLY A 70 -5.54 -8.32 3.48
C GLY A 70 -4.09 -7.90 3.67
N GLU A 71 -3.15 -8.57 3.01
CA GLU A 71 -1.75 -8.19 2.95
C GLU A 71 -1.44 -7.49 1.63
N VAL A 72 -0.67 -6.41 1.70
CA VAL A 72 -0.17 -5.68 0.53
C VAL A 72 1.32 -5.46 0.67
N ILE A 73 2.09 -5.89 -0.33
CA ILE A 73 3.52 -5.63 -0.42
C ILE A 73 3.73 -4.47 -1.40
N LEU A 74 4.31 -3.37 -0.93
CA LEU A 74 4.73 -2.27 -1.79
C LEU A 74 6.23 -2.32 -1.98
N ALA A 75 6.66 -2.58 -3.21
CA ALA A 75 8.05 -2.51 -3.61
C ALA A 75 8.41 -1.10 -4.09
N PHE A 76 9.57 -0.63 -3.64
CA PHE A 76 10.17 0.66 -3.97
C PHE A 76 11.48 0.46 -4.73
N GLY A 77 11.92 1.50 -5.44
CA GLY A 77 13.19 1.49 -6.16
C GLY A 77 14.43 1.60 -5.26
N SER A 78 14.27 1.94 -3.98
CA SER A 78 15.37 2.07 -3.02
C SER A 78 14.93 1.72 -1.60
N SER A 79 15.88 1.28 -0.77
CA SER A 79 15.63 0.98 0.65
C SER A 79 15.36 2.25 1.47
N SER A 80 15.95 3.38 1.07
CA SER A 80 15.68 4.69 1.69
C SER A 80 14.20 5.09 1.51
N ALA A 81 13.65 4.93 0.30
CA ALA A 81 12.23 5.23 0.04
C ALA A 81 11.31 4.30 0.84
N ALA A 82 11.61 2.99 0.89
CA ALA A 82 10.83 2.05 1.68
C ALA A 82 10.81 2.39 3.18
N ARG A 83 11.98 2.77 3.74
CA ARG A 83 12.10 3.22 5.13
C ARG A 83 11.33 4.50 5.39
N GLN A 84 11.50 5.51 4.54
CA GLN A 84 10.81 6.79 4.70
C GLN A 84 9.28 6.61 4.74
N VAL A 85 8.72 5.84 3.81
CA VAL A 85 7.28 5.56 3.79
C VAL A 85 6.85 4.72 5.00
N ASN A 86 7.65 3.73 5.41
CA ASN A 86 7.35 2.94 6.61
C ASN A 86 7.29 3.81 7.86
N ASP A 87 8.27 4.70 8.05
CA ASP A 87 8.35 5.60 9.20
C ASP A 87 7.19 6.60 9.18
N GLU A 88 6.81 7.11 8.00
CA GLU A 88 5.67 8.01 7.86
C GLU A 88 4.33 7.33 8.20
N LEU A 89 4.14 6.09 7.76
CA LEU A 89 2.95 5.30 8.11
C LEU A 89 2.91 4.96 9.60
N HIS A 90 4.07 4.69 10.22
CA HIS A 90 4.17 4.49 11.67
C HIS A 90 3.84 5.76 12.46
N ALA A 91 4.34 6.92 12.03
CA ALA A 91 4.08 8.19 12.69
C ALA A 91 2.58 8.57 12.67
N ARG A 92 1.86 8.19 11.62
CA ARG A 92 0.41 8.42 11.47
C ARG A 92 -0.48 7.45 12.25
N LYS A 93 0.10 6.34 12.74
CA LYS A 93 -0.64 5.34 13.54
C LYS A 93 -0.92 5.81 14.96
N THR A 94 -0.26 6.88 15.40
CA THR A 94 -0.54 7.60 16.64
C THR A 94 -1.55 8.72 16.38
N PRO A 95 -2.72 8.72 17.04
CA PRO A 95 -3.68 9.82 16.98
C PRO A 95 -3.14 11.13 17.58
#